data_AF-A0A7U9MUH3-F1
#
_entry.id   AF-A0A7U9MUH3-F1
#
_cell.length_a   1.000
_cell.length_b   1.000
_cell.length_c   1.000
_cell.angle_alpha   90.00
_cell.angle_beta   90.00
_cell.angle_gamma   90.00
#
_symmetry.space_group_name_H-M   'P 1'
#
loop_
_entity.id
_entity.type
_entity.pdbx_description
1 polymer ?
#
loop_
_entity_poly.entity_id
_entity_poly.type
_entity_poly.pdbx_seq_one_letter_code
_entity_poly.pdbx_strand_id
1 'polypeptide(L)'
;MKKWIIPGIGAAAVALIIAAVVLTSGGKRDTGTPAGITGAYLDAMKAGDYAKAYQYAGQEFDKGAYENSAELQKNLMKQTYAQMEYEIGAEEIQDNKATVEVTVCNADYMELLDQAIYETLKAGGDDAYTEQMYLETLKKAEKKEETVLVNYRLEEGKWVFDGSNSLLQAAMLGYLEMPE
;
A
#
# COMPACT_ATOMS: atom_id res chain seq x y z
N MET A 1 17.38 -15.26 -60.62
CA MET A 1 17.86 -14.49 -59.44
C MET A 1 16.87 -14.70 -58.31
N LYS A 2 17.32 -15.26 -57.18
CA LYS A 2 16.50 -15.66 -56.03
C LYS A 2 15.98 -14.40 -55.31
N LYS A 3 14.66 -14.33 -55.10
CA LYS A 3 14.04 -13.43 -54.10
C LYS A 3 14.49 -13.88 -52.71
N TRP A 4 15.12 -12.98 -51.95
CA TRP A 4 15.34 -13.16 -50.53
C TRP A 4 14.30 -12.35 -49.76
N ILE A 5 13.63 -13.06 -48.86
CA ILE A 5 12.77 -12.53 -47.81
C ILE A 5 13.68 -11.96 -46.73
N ILE A 6 13.39 -10.75 -46.24
CA ILE A 6 13.87 -10.31 -44.93
C ILE A 6 12.65 -10.30 -44.00
N PRO A 7 12.62 -11.15 -42.96
CA PRO A 7 11.62 -11.06 -41.90
C PRO A 7 12.09 -10.06 -40.84
N GLY A 8 11.15 -9.40 -40.17
CA GLY A 8 11.39 -8.81 -38.85
C GLY A 8 11.27 -7.28 -38.78
N ILE A 9 10.09 -6.83 -38.34
CA ILE A 9 10.02 -5.80 -37.30
C ILE A 9 9.10 -6.40 -36.24
N GLY A 10 9.69 -7.16 -35.32
CA GLY A 10 9.03 -7.41 -34.04
C GLY A 10 8.90 -6.05 -33.35
N ALA A 11 7.71 -5.73 -32.87
CA ALA A 11 7.47 -4.54 -32.06
C ALA A 11 8.44 -4.60 -30.87
N ALA A 12 9.44 -3.72 -30.89
CA ALA A 12 10.28 -3.49 -29.72
C ALA A 12 9.38 -2.79 -28.71
N ALA A 13 8.91 -3.53 -27.69
CA ALA A 13 8.28 -2.96 -26.53
C ALA A 13 9.31 -2.02 -25.89
N VAL A 14 9.05 -0.72 -25.91
CA VAL A 14 9.90 0.28 -25.28
C VAL A 14 9.56 0.26 -23.79
N ALA A 15 10.38 -0.43 -23.00
CA ALA A 15 10.33 -0.34 -21.55
C ALA A 15 10.95 1.01 -21.14
N LEU A 16 10.13 1.90 -20.59
CA LEU A 16 10.59 3.16 -20.02
C LEU A 16 10.78 2.95 -18.51
N ILE A 17 12.02 3.07 -18.02
CA ILE A 17 12.35 3.00 -16.59
C ILE A 17 12.46 4.43 -16.08
N ILE A 18 11.54 4.86 -15.22
CA ILE A 18 11.60 6.14 -14.52
C ILE A 18 11.99 5.85 -13.06
N ALA A 19 13.19 6.27 -12.66
CA ALA A 19 13.59 6.28 -11.27
C ALA A 19 13.05 7.56 -10.60
N ALA A 20 11.91 7.47 -9.92
CA ALA A 20 11.32 8.58 -9.20
C ALA A 20 11.57 8.41 -7.69
N VAL A 21 12.72 8.87 -7.20
CA VAL A 21 12.94 9.00 -5.74
C VAL A 21 12.10 10.16 -5.22
N VAL A 22 10.88 9.88 -4.77
CA VAL A 22 10.00 10.89 -4.17
C VAL A 22 10.24 10.92 -2.67
N LEU A 23 11.21 11.73 -2.25
CA LEU A 23 11.37 12.14 -0.85
C LEU A 23 10.13 12.94 -0.45
N THR A 24 9.41 12.46 0.57
CA THR A 24 8.15 12.99 1.08
C THR A 24 8.28 14.47 1.45
N SER A 25 7.96 15.36 0.50
CA SER A 25 7.99 16.81 0.70
C SER A 25 6.76 17.46 0.06
N GLY A 26 5.66 17.52 0.83
CA GLY A 26 4.59 18.53 0.81
C GLY A 26 3.90 18.94 -0.51
N GLY A 27 4.30 18.41 -1.66
CA GLY A 27 3.78 18.75 -2.98
C GLY A 27 2.58 17.86 -3.34
N LYS A 28 1.66 18.41 -4.12
CA LYS A 28 0.57 17.63 -4.71
C LYS A 28 1.16 16.53 -5.60
N ARG A 29 0.90 15.27 -5.28
CA ARG A 29 1.31 14.10 -6.08
C ARG A 29 0.80 14.24 -7.52
N ASP A 30 1.62 13.86 -8.51
CA ASP A 30 1.18 13.77 -9.90
C ASP A 30 0.37 12.48 -10.11
N THR A 31 -0.94 12.57 -9.93
CA THR A 31 -1.84 11.40 -10.09
C THR A 31 -2.05 11.01 -11.56
N GLY A 32 -1.27 11.56 -12.50
CA GLY A 32 -1.20 11.10 -13.89
C GLY A 32 -0.27 9.89 -14.09
N THR A 33 0.58 9.56 -13.11
CA THR A 33 1.52 8.44 -13.17
C THR A 33 1.19 7.36 -12.14
N PRO A 34 1.53 6.08 -12.40
CA PRO A 34 1.40 5.00 -11.41
C PRO A 34 2.07 5.33 -10.07
N ALA A 35 3.31 5.83 -10.07
CA ALA A 35 4.05 6.20 -8.87
C ALA A 35 3.37 7.31 -8.07
N GLY A 36 2.81 8.32 -8.75
CA GLY A 36 2.08 9.38 -8.09
C GLY A 36 0.74 8.92 -7.53
N ILE A 37 0.06 7.98 -8.19
CA ILE A 37 -1.14 7.31 -7.65
C ILE A 37 -0.79 6.50 -6.41
N THR A 38 0.28 5.69 -6.44
CA THR A 38 0.74 4.91 -5.28
C THR A 38 1.00 5.84 -4.08
N GLY A 39 1.73 6.93 -4.31
CA GLY A 39 1.99 7.92 -3.27
C GLY A 39 0.72 8.56 -2.71
N ALA A 40 -0.22 8.95 -3.57
CA ALA A 40 -1.48 9.55 -3.15
C ALA A 40 -2.37 8.56 -2.37
N TYR A 41 -2.37 7.29 -2.78
CA TYR A 41 -3.01 6.19 -2.06
C TYR A 41 -2.43 6.03 -0.65
N LEU A 42 -1.11 5.91 -0.52
CA LEU A 42 -0.43 5.73 0.77
C LEU A 42 -0.61 6.94 1.69
N ASP A 43 -0.54 8.17 1.15
CA ASP A 43 -0.85 9.39 1.91
C ASP A 43 -2.29 9.39 2.44
N ALA A 44 -3.26 8.96 1.64
CA ALA A 44 -4.66 8.85 2.05
C ALA A 44 -4.86 7.76 3.12
N MET A 45 -4.21 6.60 2.99
CA MET A 45 -4.22 5.53 4.00
C MET A 45 -3.65 6.02 5.34
N LYS A 46 -2.50 6.71 5.33
CA LYS A 46 -1.91 7.32 6.53
C LYS A 46 -2.82 8.35 7.19
N ALA A 47 -3.55 9.13 6.38
CA ALA A 47 -4.50 10.13 6.87
C ALA A 47 -5.83 9.53 7.38
N GLY A 48 -6.09 8.25 7.11
CA GLY A 48 -7.39 7.61 7.37
C GLY A 48 -8.49 8.02 6.40
N ASP A 49 -8.14 8.58 5.24
CA ASP A 49 -9.08 8.96 4.16
C ASP A 49 -9.28 7.77 3.20
N TYR A 50 -9.91 6.70 3.71
CA TYR A 50 -10.05 5.44 2.97
C TYR A 50 -10.88 5.60 1.69
N ALA A 51 -11.92 6.42 1.70
CA ALA A 51 -12.71 6.68 0.49
C ALA A 51 -11.83 7.21 -0.65
N LYS A 52 -10.91 8.14 -0.33
CA LYS A 52 -9.98 8.69 -1.30
C LYS A 52 -8.87 7.72 -1.69
N ALA A 53 -8.38 6.91 -0.75
CA ALA A 53 -7.42 5.85 -1.06
C ALA A 53 -8.01 4.87 -2.09
N TYR A 54 -9.22 4.35 -1.84
CA TYR A 54 -9.89 3.43 -2.77
C TYR A 54 -10.18 4.09 -4.12
N GLN A 55 -10.53 5.38 -4.15
CA GLN A 55 -10.66 6.14 -5.39
C GLN A 55 -9.35 6.15 -6.21
N TYR A 56 -8.19 6.36 -5.57
CA TYR A 56 -6.89 6.30 -6.26
C TYR A 56 -6.57 4.90 -6.77
N ALA A 57 -6.96 3.86 -6.03
CA ALA A 57 -6.80 2.47 -6.46
C ALA A 57 -7.74 2.08 -7.62
N GLY A 58 -8.72 2.92 -7.97
CA GLY A 58 -9.77 2.56 -8.93
C GLY A 58 -10.76 1.53 -8.39
N GLN A 59 -10.93 1.49 -7.06
CA GLN A 59 -11.77 0.54 -6.35
C GLN A 59 -12.95 1.25 -5.68
N GLU A 60 -14.06 0.54 -5.49
CA GLU A 60 -15.20 1.07 -4.74
C GLU A 60 -14.94 0.92 -3.24
N PHE A 61 -15.17 2.01 -2.49
CA PHE A 61 -15.12 1.98 -1.04
C PHE A 61 -16.47 1.56 -0.48
N ASP A 62 -16.53 0.39 0.16
CA ASP A 62 -17.74 -0.05 0.86
C ASP A 62 -17.89 0.70 2.19
N LYS A 63 -18.51 1.87 2.08
CA LYS A 63 -18.82 2.74 3.21
C LYS A 63 -19.70 2.03 4.24
N GLY A 64 -20.65 1.20 3.80
CA GLY A 64 -21.56 0.49 4.70
C GLY A 64 -20.82 -0.54 5.55
N ALA A 65 -19.93 -1.32 4.95
CA ALA A 65 -19.07 -2.26 5.69
C ALA A 65 -18.15 -1.53 6.68
N TYR A 66 -17.55 -0.41 6.25
CA TYR A 66 -16.69 0.39 7.12
C TYR A 66 -17.44 0.97 8.33
N GLU A 67 -18.62 1.58 8.12
CA GLU A 67 -19.42 2.16 9.21
C GLU A 67 -19.87 1.09 10.22
N ASN A 68 -20.14 -0.13 9.77
CA ASN A 68 -20.55 -1.25 10.61
C ASN A 68 -19.40 -2.02 11.27
N SER A 69 -18.14 -1.68 10.96
CA SER A 69 -16.97 -2.32 11.56
C SER A 69 -16.77 -1.86 13.01
N ALA A 70 -16.19 -2.73 13.84
CA ALA A 70 -15.93 -2.45 15.24
C ALA A 70 -15.07 -1.19 15.42
N GLU A 71 -15.44 -0.33 16.37
CA GLU A 71 -14.75 0.95 16.61
C GLU A 71 -13.30 0.73 17.01
N LEU A 72 -13.05 -0.25 17.88
CA LEU A 72 -11.69 -0.65 18.27
C LEU A 72 -10.84 -0.95 17.03
N GLN A 73 -11.29 -1.84 16.15
CA GLN A 73 -10.54 -2.21 14.95
C GLN A 73 -10.23 -0.99 14.06
N LYS A 74 -11.22 -0.12 13.82
CA LYS A 74 -11.03 1.10 13.02
C LYS A 74 -9.98 2.03 13.62
N ASN A 75 -10.03 2.23 14.94
CA ASN A 75 -9.09 3.10 15.64
C ASN A 75 -7.68 2.53 15.58
N LEU A 76 -7.52 1.24 15.88
CA LEU A 76 -6.20 0.61 15.89
C LEU A 76 -5.57 0.64 14.49
N MET A 77 -6.30 0.22 13.45
CA MET A 77 -5.79 0.25 12.07
C MET A 77 -5.39 1.67 11.64
N LYS A 78 -6.22 2.67 11.97
CA LYS A 78 -5.90 4.07 11.67
C LYS A 78 -4.59 4.52 12.32
N GLN A 79 -4.36 4.14 13.58
CA GLN A 79 -3.13 4.51 14.30
C GLN A 79 -1.91 3.78 13.74
N THR A 80 -2.06 2.53 13.31
CA THR A 80 -1.00 1.76 12.66
C THR A 80 -0.62 2.36 11.30
N TYR A 81 -1.60 2.69 10.45
CA TYR A 81 -1.31 3.37 9.18
C TYR A 81 -0.68 4.74 9.39
N ALA A 82 -1.11 5.50 10.39
CA ALA A 82 -0.57 6.84 10.66
C ALA A 82 0.96 6.81 10.92
N GLN A 83 1.48 5.72 11.51
CA GLN A 83 2.90 5.56 11.83
C GLN A 83 3.74 4.92 10.71
N MET A 84 3.09 4.40 9.67
CA MET A 84 3.76 3.81 8.51
C MET A 84 4.72 4.79 7.84
N GLU A 85 5.95 4.39 7.59
CA GLU A 85 6.86 5.12 6.72
C GLU A 85 6.92 4.40 5.37
N TYR A 86 7.18 5.12 4.29
CA TYR A 86 7.32 4.49 2.99
C TYR A 86 8.16 5.33 2.03
N GLU A 87 8.74 4.65 1.06
CA GLU A 87 9.46 5.20 -0.08
C GLU A 87 8.86 4.66 -1.38
N ILE A 88 8.66 5.55 -2.35
CA ILE A 88 8.30 5.16 -3.71
C ILE A 88 9.61 5.01 -4.48
N GLY A 89 9.86 3.80 -4.97
CA GLY A 89 11.05 3.43 -5.71
C GLY A 89 10.87 3.55 -7.22
N ALA A 90 11.45 2.59 -7.96
CA ALA A 90 11.42 2.58 -9.40
C ALA A 90 10.01 2.36 -9.97
N GLU A 91 9.75 2.97 -11.13
CA GLU A 91 8.57 2.74 -11.95
C GLU A 91 8.99 2.17 -13.31
N GLU A 92 8.32 1.08 -13.69
CA GLU A 92 8.45 0.48 -15.01
C GLU A 92 7.10 0.50 -15.72
N ILE A 93 7.06 1.10 -16.91
CA ILE A 93 5.85 1.14 -17.75
C ILE A 93 6.12 0.34 -19.04
N GLN A 94 5.21 -0.58 -19.33
CA GLN A 94 5.19 -1.37 -20.57
C GLN A 94 3.77 -1.38 -21.15
N ASP A 95 3.58 -0.70 -22.28
CA ASP A 95 2.30 -0.55 -22.97
C ASP A 95 1.17 -0.06 -22.04
N ASN A 96 0.23 -0.94 -21.69
CA ASN A 96 -0.93 -0.67 -20.85
C ASN A 96 -0.78 -1.23 -19.44
N LYS A 97 0.44 -1.58 -19.02
CA LYS A 97 0.77 -2.07 -17.68
C LYS A 97 1.90 -1.26 -17.08
N ALA A 98 1.92 -1.19 -15.76
CA ALA A 98 3.03 -0.61 -15.03
C ALA A 98 3.25 -1.31 -13.70
N THR A 99 4.47 -1.19 -13.19
CA THR A 99 4.85 -1.68 -11.88
C THR A 99 5.58 -0.57 -11.14
N VAL A 100 5.23 -0.36 -9.87
CA VAL A 100 5.88 0.60 -8.97
C VAL A 100 6.44 -0.16 -7.79
N GLU A 101 7.74 -0.01 -7.54
CA GLU A 101 8.37 -0.49 -6.32
C GLU A 101 8.02 0.42 -5.15
N VAL A 102 7.69 -0.18 -4.01
CA VAL A 102 7.39 0.54 -2.77
C VAL A 102 8.07 -0.16 -1.62
N THR A 103 8.87 0.58 -0.87
CA THR A 103 9.39 0.14 0.41
C THR A 103 8.49 0.69 1.51
N VAL A 104 7.98 -0.16 2.38
CA VAL A 104 7.11 0.20 3.50
C VAL A 104 7.77 -0.23 4.80
N CYS A 105 7.81 0.66 5.78
CA CYS A 105 8.30 0.39 7.12
C CYS A 105 7.18 0.60 8.13
N ASN A 106 6.70 -0.47 8.75
CA ASN A 106 5.64 -0.38 9.76
C ASN A 106 5.74 -1.46 10.84
N ALA A 107 5.04 -1.24 11.95
CA ALA A 107 4.90 -2.23 13.00
C ALA A 107 3.83 -3.27 12.65
N ASP A 108 4.01 -4.48 13.14
CA ASP A 108 3.11 -5.60 12.89
C ASP A 108 1.77 -5.42 13.60
N TYR A 109 0.72 -5.11 12.84
CA TYR A 109 -0.61 -4.85 13.37
C TYR A 109 -1.15 -6.05 14.16
N MET A 110 -0.96 -7.26 13.65
CA MET A 110 -1.56 -8.48 14.19
C MET A 110 -0.88 -8.86 15.50
N GLU A 111 0.45 -8.85 15.53
CA GLU A 111 1.22 -9.16 16.74
C GLU A 111 0.88 -8.18 17.89
N LEU A 112 0.80 -6.89 17.57
CA LEU A 112 0.44 -5.86 18.56
C LEU A 112 -0.98 -6.01 19.08
N LEU A 113 -1.93 -6.38 18.22
CA LEU A 113 -3.33 -6.57 18.59
C LEU A 113 -3.47 -7.80 19.49
N ASP A 114 -2.85 -8.91 19.11
CA ASP A 114 -2.86 -10.15 19.87
C ASP A 114 -2.26 -9.95 21.27
N GLN A 115 -1.14 -9.21 21.37
CA GLN A 115 -0.53 -8.86 22.65
C GLN A 115 -1.47 -8.00 23.51
N ALA A 116 -2.11 -6.98 22.92
CA ALA A 116 -3.03 -6.11 23.64
C ALA A 116 -4.25 -6.87 24.15
N ILE A 117 -4.83 -7.76 23.33
CA ILE A 117 -5.96 -8.62 23.71
C ILE A 117 -5.54 -9.56 24.85
N TYR A 118 -4.37 -10.20 24.76
CA TYR A 118 -3.87 -11.09 25.80
C TYR A 118 -3.74 -10.39 27.16
N GLU A 119 -3.12 -9.20 27.21
CA GLU A 119 -3.00 -8.43 28.45
C GLU A 119 -4.36 -7.94 28.97
N THR A 120 -5.29 -7.61 28.07
CA THR A 120 -6.67 -7.25 28.42
C THR A 120 -7.38 -8.42 29.11
N LEU A 121 -7.32 -9.61 28.53
CA LEU A 121 -7.95 -10.82 29.09
C LEU A 121 -7.38 -11.16 30.46
N LYS A 122 -6.06 -11.04 30.63
CA LYS A 122 -5.38 -11.29 31.90
C LYS A 122 -5.77 -10.28 32.98
N ALA A 123 -5.99 -9.02 32.61
CA ALA A 123 -6.42 -7.96 33.51
C ALA A 123 -7.94 -7.94 33.76
N GLY A 124 -8.73 -8.70 32.99
CA GLY A 124 -10.20 -8.63 32.99
C GLY A 124 -10.73 -7.29 32.47
N GLY A 125 -10.00 -6.67 31.53
CA GLY A 125 -10.33 -5.38 30.93
C GLY A 125 -11.33 -5.46 29.78
N ASP A 126 -11.58 -4.31 29.16
CA ASP A 126 -12.46 -4.12 28.00
C ASP A 126 -11.72 -3.51 26.80
N ASP A 127 -12.46 -3.17 25.74
CA ASP A 127 -11.91 -2.58 24.52
C ASP A 127 -11.10 -1.29 24.77
N ALA A 128 -11.48 -0.47 25.75
CA ALA A 128 -10.75 0.75 26.06
C ALA A 128 -9.37 0.43 26.66
N TYR A 129 -9.30 -0.61 27.49
CA TYR A 129 -8.03 -1.13 27.98
C TYR A 129 -7.20 -1.75 26.84
N THR A 130 -7.82 -2.51 25.94
CA THR A 130 -7.15 -3.05 24.75
C THR A 130 -6.56 -1.93 23.88
N GLU A 131 -7.32 -0.88 23.63
CA GLU A 131 -6.85 0.28 22.85
C GLU A 131 -5.66 0.96 23.53
N GLN A 132 -5.73 1.19 24.84
CA GLN A 132 -4.61 1.78 25.58
C GLN A 132 -3.34 0.92 25.45
N MET A 133 -3.44 -0.38 25.71
CA MET A 133 -2.30 -1.30 25.63
C MET A 133 -1.71 -1.35 24.23
N TYR A 134 -2.57 -1.39 23.20
CA TYR A 134 -2.13 -1.36 21.81
C TYR A 134 -1.31 -0.10 21.50
N LEU A 135 -1.82 1.08 21.85
CA LEU A 135 -1.16 2.35 21.55
C LEU A 135 0.14 2.54 22.34
N GLU A 136 0.23 2.00 23.55
CA GLU A 136 1.47 2.02 24.33
C GLU A 136 2.55 1.13 23.72
N THR A 137 2.18 -0.05 23.22
CA THR A 137 3.10 -0.98 22.57
C THR A 137 3.51 -0.49 21.19
N LEU A 138 2.55 0.01 20.39
CA LEU A 138 2.80 0.54 19.04
C LEU A 138 3.89 1.62 19.03
N LYS A 139 3.92 2.52 20.03
CA LYS A 139 4.94 3.57 20.15
C LYS A 139 6.37 3.04 20.32
N LYS A 140 6.52 1.80 20.78
CA LYS A 140 7.80 1.16 21.08
C LYS A 140 8.09 -0.03 20.16
N ALA A 141 7.15 -0.36 19.28
CA ALA A 141 7.23 -1.52 18.43
C ALA A 141 8.39 -1.38 17.45
N GLU A 142 9.09 -2.50 17.23
CA GLU A 142 10.01 -2.60 16.12
C GLU A 142 9.22 -2.55 14.81
N LYS A 143 9.73 -1.81 13.84
CA LYS A 143 9.13 -1.74 12.50
C LYS A 143 9.88 -2.66 11.57
N LYS A 144 9.14 -3.41 10.76
CA LYS A 144 9.69 -4.23 9.69
C LYS A 144 9.65 -3.43 8.39
N GLU A 145 10.75 -3.48 7.65
CA GLU A 145 10.87 -2.86 6.33
C GLU A 145 10.66 -3.93 5.26
N GLU A 146 9.74 -3.68 4.33
CA GLU A 146 9.37 -4.61 3.27
C GLU A 146 9.25 -3.88 1.93
N THR A 147 9.87 -4.42 0.89
CA THR A 147 9.79 -3.88 -0.47
C THR A 147 8.87 -4.75 -1.33
N VAL A 148 7.86 -4.12 -1.92
CA VAL A 148 6.83 -4.79 -2.73
C VAL A 148 6.65 -4.11 -4.09
N LEU A 149 6.09 -4.86 -5.03
CA LEU A 149 5.72 -4.35 -6.35
C LEU A 149 4.21 -4.11 -6.41
N VAL A 150 3.82 -2.88 -6.75
CA VAL A 150 2.44 -2.45 -6.97
C VAL A 150 2.17 -2.47 -8.46
N ASN A 151 1.22 -3.31 -8.87
CA ASN A 151 0.90 -3.51 -10.28
C ASN A 151 -0.27 -2.63 -10.71
N TYR A 152 -0.20 -2.16 -11.95
CA TYR A 152 -1.15 -1.26 -12.57
C TYR A 152 -1.52 -1.72 -13.97
N ARG A 153 -2.73 -1.34 -14.37
CA ARG A 153 -3.20 -1.39 -15.76
C ARG A 153 -3.79 -0.06 -16.19
N LEU A 154 -3.71 0.25 -17.47
CA LEU A 154 -4.29 1.44 -18.08
C LEU A 154 -5.70 1.14 -18.56
N GLU A 155 -6.70 1.78 -17.97
CA GLU A 155 -8.12 1.68 -18.33
C GLU A 155 -8.65 3.06 -18.71
N GLU A 156 -9.22 3.19 -19.91
CA GLU A 156 -9.81 4.45 -20.41
C GLU A 156 -8.87 5.67 -20.28
N GLY A 157 -7.57 5.45 -20.46
CA GLY A 157 -6.54 6.49 -20.35
C GLY A 157 -6.17 6.86 -18.90
N LYS A 158 -6.57 6.07 -17.91
CA LYS A 158 -6.22 6.24 -16.49
C LYS A 158 -5.54 4.99 -15.95
N TRP A 159 -4.50 5.18 -15.15
CA TRP A 159 -3.87 4.09 -14.42
C TRP A 159 -4.72 3.71 -13.22
N VAL A 160 -4.94 2.41 -13.03
CA VAL A 160 -5.67 1.84 -11.89
C VAL A 160 -4.92 0.62 -11.35
N PHE A 161 -5.16 0.24 -10.10
CA PHE A 161 -4.52 -0.94 -9.52
C PHE A 161 -4.90 -2.18 -10.32
N ASP A 162 -3.90 -3.01 -10.63
CA ASP A 162 -4.13 -4.33 -11.20
C ASP A 162 -4.37 -5.35 -10.09
N GLY A 163 -5.66 -5.65 -9.84
CA GLY A 163 -6.08 -6.49 -8.72
C GLY A 163 -6.08 -5.76 -7.37
N SER A 164 -5.87 -6.52 -6.29
CA SER A 164 -5.93 -6.00 -4.92
C SER A 164 -4.61 -5.43 -4.40
N ASN A 165 -3.48 -5.74 -5.05
CA ASN A 165 -2.13 -5.48 -4.53
C ASN A 165 -1.99 -5.92 -3.05
N SER A 166 -2.42 -7.15 -2.74
CA SER A 166 -2.49 -7.66 -1.37
C SER A 166 -1.16 -7.62 -0.60
N LEU A 167 -0.03 -7.72 -1.31
CA LEU A 167 1.30 -7.57 -0.70
C LEU A 167 1.54 -6.15 -0.18
N LEU A 168 1.08 -5.12 -0.90
CA LEU A 168 1.11 -3.75 -0.41
C LEU A 168 0.25 -3.60 0.85
N GLN A 169 -0.96 -4.18 0.86
CA GLN A 169 -1.83 -4.12 2.05
C GLN A 169 -1.20 -4.80 3.26
N ALA A 170 -0.56 -5.95 3.07
CA ALA A 170 0.16 -6.65 4.12
C ALA A 170 1.37 -5.86 4.63
N ALA A 171 2.17 -5.27 3.72
CA ALA A 171 3.31 -4.43 4.08
C ALA A 171 2.88 -3.17 4.84
N MET A 172 1.79 -2.51 4.43
CA MET A 172 1.22 -1.37 5.15
C MET A 172 0.79 -1.69 6.59
N LEU A 173 0.47 -2.94 6.88
CA LEU A 173 0.10 -3.41 8.22
C LEU A 173 1.23 -4.17 8.92
N GLY A 174 2.44 -4.19 8.32
CA GLY A 174 3.66 -4.74 8.93
C GLY A 174 3.68 -6.25 9.16
N TYR A 175 2.70 -7.00 8.63
CA TYR A 175 2.62 -8.46 8.82
C TYR A 175 3.05 -9.26 7.58
N LEU A 176 3.56 -8.60 6.54
CA LEU A 176 4.06 -9.32 5.38
C LEU A 176 5.28 -10.15 5.79
N GLU A 177 5.18 -11.47 5.65
CA GLU A 177 6.30 -12.39 5.78
C GLU A 177 6.66 -12.90 4.39
N MET A 178 7.75 -12.38 3.81
CA MET A 178 8.31 -12.97 2.59
C MET A 178 9.20 -14.16 2.97
N PRO A 179 9.03 -15.33 2.32
CA PRO A 179 9.95 -16.45 2.53
C PRO A 179 11.36 -16.05 2.06
N GLU A 180 12.36 -16.28 2.92
CA GLU A 180 13.79 -16.11 2.63
C GLU A 180 14.29 -17.00 1.48
#